data_AF-A0A151BS06-F1
#
_entry.id   AF-A0A151BS06-F1
#
_cell.length_a   1.000
_cell.length_b   1.000
_cell.length_c   1.000
_cell.angle_alpha   90.00
_cell.angle_beta   90.00
_cell.angle_gamma   90.00
#
_symmetry.space_group_name_H-M   'P 1'
#
loop_
_entity.id
_entity.type
_entity.pdbx_description
1 polymer ?
#
loop_
_entity_poly.entity_id
_entity_poly.type
_entity_poly.pdbx_seq_one_letter_code
_entity_poly.pdbx_strand_id
1 'polypeptide(L)'
;MTTTLIGLLAGSAIILLDHKVTFYLSSLLITVSAGTSATILLLLYLSLRRGPAERLIDWVLGLASSISRGRLNIAKWRERILNVLRSFHQGIDVIRAHPRNLIKPVIFSVLSWFFYLSTYHMVFYALGLDVPFAVSMVVFSISVAVQTVPVGIPVGLVEIVMTTLYTLFNIDIAISGTATTLIRVVTFWFRILIGYAAAQWIGVEALLRRS
;
A
#
# COMPACT_ATOMS: atom_id res chain seq x y z
N MET A 1 -4.21 -0.40 2.12
CA MET A 1 -5.12 -0.08 0.98
C MET A 1 -6.41 0.58 1.44
N THR A 2 -7.09 0.13 2.50
CA THR A 2 -8.25 0.85 3.06
C THR A 2 -7.86 2.14 3.79
N THR A 3 -6.73 2.13 4.50
CA THR A 3 -6.22 3.29 5.25
C THR A 3 -5.63 4.39 4.38
N THR A 4 -5.06 4.04 3.23
CA THR A 4 -4.62 4.99 2.21
C THR A 4 -5.80 5.79 1.64
N LEU A 5 -6.99 5.19 1.54
CA LEU A 5 -8.21 5.86 1.13
C LEU A 5 -8.61 6.98 2.10
N ILE A 6 -8.52 6.71 3.41
CA ILE A 6 -8.89 7.66 4.46
C ILE A 6 -7.93 8.85 4.44
N GLY A 7 -6.63 8.59 4.28
CA GLY A 7 -5.62 9.65 4.12
C GLY A 7 -5.81 10.52 2.91
N LEU A 8 -6.07 9.89 1.77
CA LEU A 8 -6.32 10.58 0.50
C LEU A 8 -7.60 11.42 0.54
N LEU A 9 -8.68 10.90 1.11
CA LEU A 9 -9.96 11.62 1.25
C LEU A 9 -9.84 12.77 2.26
N ALA A 10 -9.21 12.53 3.40
CA ALA A 10 -8.96 13.58 4.40
C ALA A 10 -8.06 14.68 3.82
N GLY A 11 -7.01 14.31 3.08
CA GLY A 11 -6.14 15.27 2.42
C GLY A 11 -6.80 16.05 1.30
N SER A 12 -7.60 15.40 0.47
CA SER A 12 -8.41 16.08 -0.53
C SER A 12 -9.38 17.09 0.12
N ALA A 13 -10.03 16.72 1.23
CA ALA A 13 -10.97 17.58 1.93
C ALA A 13 -10.30 18.80 2.59
N ILE A 14 -9.16 18.61 3.27
CA ILE A 14 -8.40 19.69 3.91
C ILE A 14 -7.87 20.68 2.87
N ILE A 15 -7.40 20.18 1.71
CA ILE A 15 -6.86 21.02 0.63
C ILE A 15 -7.95 21.82 -0.10
N LEU A 16 -9.14 21.24 -0.28
CA LEU A 16 -10.29 21.94 -0.87
C LEU A 16 -10.77 23.11 0.02
N LEU A 17 -10.59 22.99 1.34
CA LEU A 17 -10.96 24.03 2.30
C LEU A 17 -9.92 25.16 2.38
N ASP A 18 -8.64 24.90 2.07
CA ASP A 18 -7.55 25.87 2.25
C ASP A 18 -7.20 26.71 1.00
N HIS A 19 -8.00 26.59 -0.07
CA HIS A 19 -8.11 27.51 -1.24
C HIS A 19 -6.82 27.97 -1.96
N LYS A 20 -5.65 27.37 -1.69
CA LYS A 20 -4.35 27.82 -2.22
C LYS A 20 -3.57 26.79 -3.03
N VAL A 21 -4.17 25.66 -3.39
CA VAL A 21 -3.47 24.57 -4.08
C VAL A 21 -4.01 24.34 -5.49
N THR A 22 -3.08 24.29 -6.45
CA THR A 22 -3.27 24.18 -7.90
C THR A 22 -4.20 23.03 -8.34
N PHE A 23 -5.09 23.30 -9.31
CA PHE A 23 -6.08 22.37 -9.89
C PHE A 23 -5.52 20.96 -10.18
N TYR A 24 -4.28 20.86 -10.69
CA TYR A 24 -3.61 19.60 -11.01
C TYR A 24 -3.44 18.66 -9.81
N LEU A 25 -3.14 19.18 -8.63
CA LEU A 25 -2.94 18.37 -7.41
C LEU A 25 -4.27 17.81 -6.90
N SER A 26 -5.35 18.60 -6.99
CA SER A 26 -6.70 18.15 -6.60
C SER A 26 -7.23 17.03 -7.50
N SER A 27 -7.06 17.15 -8.82
CA SER A 27 -7.52 16.14 -9.79
C SER A 27 -6.78 14.81 -9.62
N LEU A 28 -5.47 14.86 -9.35
CA LEU A 28 -4.66 13.67 -9.09
C LEU A 28 -5.10 12.94 -7.81
N LEU A 29 -5.38 13.68 -6.72
CA LEU A 29 -5.87 13.10 -5.47
C LEU A 29 -7.24 12.43 -5.63
N ILE A 30 -8.17 13.05 -6.36
CA ILE A 30 -9.49 12.50 -6.65
C ILE A 30 -9.36 11.22 -7.48
N THR A 31 -8.53 11.22 -8.51
CA THR A 31 -8.31 10.05 -9.38
C THR A 31 -7.75 8.86 -8.61
N VAL A 32 -6.73 9.09 -7.77
CA VAL A 32 -6.12 8.04 -6.93
C VAL A 32 -7.14 7.52 -5.89
N SER A 33 -7.95 8.40 -5.30
CA SER A 33 -9.02 8.02 -4.36
C SER A 33 -10.10 7.18 -5.02
N ALA A 34 -10.54 7.57 -6.21
CA ALA A 34 -11.54 6.84 -6.98
C ALA A 34 -11.03 5.46 -7.40
N GLY A 35 -9.79 5.38 -7.89
CA GLY A 35 -9.17 4.10 -8.27
C GLY A 35 -8.99 3.16 -7.08
N THR A 36 -8.60 3.68 -5.93
CA THR A 36 -8.45 2.87 -4.71
C THR A 36 -9.81 2.39 -4.19
N SER A 37 -10.84 3.23 -4.24
CA SER A 37 -12.22 2.87 -3.86
C SER A 37 -12.78 1.78 -4.77
N ALA A 38 -12.62 1.92 -6.08
CA ALA A 38 -13.04 0.93 -7.07
C ALA A 38 -12.35 -0.42 -6.82
N THR A 39 -11.04 -0.40 -6.52
CA THR A 39 -10.28 -1.62 -6.21
C THR A 39 -10.78 -2.30 -4.95
N ILE A 40 -11.06 -1.55 -3.88
CA ILE A 40 -11.60 -2.10 -2.62
C ILE A 40 -12.99 -2.71 -2.85
N LEU A 41 -13.87 -2.02 -3.58
CA LEU A 41 -15.21 -2.52 -3.90
C LEU A 41 -15.14 -3.78 -4.76
N LEU A 42 -14.25 -3.82 -5.76
CA LEU A 42 -14.02 -5.00 -6.59
C LEU A 42 -13.51 -6.18 -5.77
N LEU A 43 -12.53 -5.95 -4.88
CA LEU A 43 -12.00 -6.98 -3.99
C LEU A 43 -13.06 -7.50 -3.02
N LEU A 44 -13.85 -6.62 -2.41
CA LEU A 44 -14.96 -7.03 -1.55
C LEU A 44 -16.00 -7.81 -2.36
N TYR A 45 -16.37 -7.35 -3.55
CA TYR A 45 -17.31 -8.05 -4.42
C TYR A 45 -16.84 -9.46 -4.77
N LEU A 46 -15.57 -9.60 -5.19
CA LEU A 46 -14.94 -10.90 -5.47
C LEU A 46 -14.81 -11.76 -4.21
N SER A 47 -14.57 -11.14 -3.06
CA SER A 47 -14.38 -11.84 -1.79
C SER A 47 -15.68 -12.34 -1.16
N LEU A 48 -16.80 -11.68 -1.43
CA LEU A 48 -18.12 -12.07 -0.91
C LEU A 48 -18.90 -12.98 -1.86
N ARG A 49 -18.56 -13.03 -3.16
CA ARG A 49 -19.26 -13.86 -4.14
C ARG A 49 -18.34 -14.89 -4.80
N ARG A 50 -18.59 -16.17 -4.51
CA ARG A 50 -17.86 -17.32 -5.07
C ARG A 50 -17.92 -17.37 -6.61
N GLY A 51 -19.08 -17.10 -7.20
CA GLY A 51 -19.28 -17.18 -8.66
C GLY A 51 -18.41 -16.23 -9.50
N PRO A 52 -18.42 -14.90 -9.26
CA PRO A 52 -17.55 -13.95 -9.95
C PRO A 52 -16.05 -14.24 -9.78
N ALA A 53 -15.63 -14.72 -8.60
CA ALA A 53 -14.24 -15.08 -8.37
C ALA A 53 -13.81 -16.31 -9.19
N GLU A 54 -14.67 -17.33 -9.28
CA GLU A 54 -14.44 -18.49 -10.14
C GLU A 54 -14.40 -18.10 -11.63
N ARG A 55 -15.29 -17.22 -12.09
CA ARG A 55 -15.28 -16.70 -13.46
C ARG A 55 -14.00 -15.94 -13.79
N LEU A 56 -13.50 -15.13 -12.86
CA LEU A 56 -12.23 -14.42 -13.03
C LEU A 56 -11.06 -15.41 -13.17
N ILE A 57 -11.04 -16.47 -12.36
CA ILE A 57 -10.01 -17.52 -12.44
C ILE A 57 -10.06 -18.23 -13.79
N ASP A 58 -11.24 -18.65 -14.24
CA ASP A 58 -11.39 -19.34 -15.53
C ASP A 58 -10.97 -18.41 -16.70
N TRP A 59 -11.26 -17.10 -16.62
CA TRP A 59 -10.80 -16.12 -17.60
C TRP A 59 -9.28 -15.94 -17.60
N VAL A 60 -8.66 -15.79 -16.43
CA VAL A 60 -7.19 -15.66 -16.30
C VAL A 60 -6.48 -16.93 -16.77
N LEU A 61 -7.00 -18.11 -16.44
CA LEU A 61 -6.46 -19.38 -16.90
C LEU A 61 -6.62 -19.56 -18.42
N GLY A 62 -7.72 -19.06 -18.99
CA GLY A 62 -7.94 -19.04 -20.44
C GLY A 62 -6.95 -18.13 -21.18
N LEU A 63 -6.65 -16.95 -20.63
CA LEU A 63 -5.61 -16.08 -21.17
C LEU A 63 -4.22 -16.71 -21.03
N ALA A 64 -3.93 -17.33 -19.89
CA ALA A 64 -2.66 -18.00 -19.65
C ALA A 64 -2.46 -19.22 -20.56
N SER A 65 -3.51 -19.97 -20.89
CA SER A 65 -3.43 -21.10 -21.82
C SER A 65 -3.22 -20.64 -23.27
N SER A 66 -3.86 -19.54 -23.67
CA SER A 66 -3.68 -18.89 -24.96
C SER A 66 -2.24 -18.38 -25.15
N ILE A 67 -1.67 -17.76 -24.12
CA ILE A 67 -0.30 -17.21 -24.19
C ILE A 67 0.78 -18.29 -24.07
N SER A 68 0.53 -19.36 -23.31
CA SER A 68 1.52 -20.41 -23.01
C SER A 68 1.57 -21.56 -24.03
N ARG A 69 0.81 -21.50 -25.14
CA ARG A 69 0.76 -22.54 -26.19
C ARG A 69 0.63 -23.98 -25.62
N GLY A 70 -0.18 -24.16 -24.58
CA GLY A 70 -0.49 -25.49 -24.02
C GLY A 70 0.62 -26.21 -23.23
N ARG A 71 1.76 -25.56 -22.92
CA ARG A 71 2.84 -26.20 -22.12
C ARG A 71 2.57 -26.26 -20.61
N LEU A 72 1.55 -25.57 -20.12
CA LEU A 72 1.20 -25.55 -18.70
C LEU A 72 0.23 -26.69 -18.37
N ASN A 73 0.44 -27.34 -17.24
CA ASN A 73 -0.50 -28.34 -16.71
C ASN A 73 -1.72 -27.63 -16.09
N ILE A 74 -2.62 -27.13 -16.95
CA ILE A 74 -3.76 -26.26 -16.62
C ILE A 74 -4.64 -26.89 -15.54
N ALA A 75 -4.86 -28.21 -15.61
CA ALA A 75 -5.66 -28.94 -14.63
C ALA A 75 -5.08 -28.82 -13.21
N LYS A 76 -3.77 -29.03 -13.05
CA LYS A 76 -3.08 -28.91 -11.77
C LYS A 76 -3.11 -27.49 -11.21
N TRP A 77 -2.92 -26.47 -12.05
CA TRP A 77 -2.99 -25.06 -11.63
C TRP A 77 -4.41 -24.64 -11.26
N ARG A 78 -5.41 -25.09 -12.03
CA ARG A 78 -6.83 -24.81 -11.75
C ARG A 78 -7.23 -25.35 -10.39
N GLU A 79 -6.91 -26.60 -10.10
CA GLU A 79 -7.23 -27.21 -8.80
C GLU A 79 -6.54 -26.49 -7.65
N ARG A 80 -5.26 -26.11 -7.81
CA ARG A 80 -4.51 -25.36 -6.80
C ARG A 80 -5.14 -23.99 -6.54
N ILE A 81 -5.49 -23.24 -7.58
CA ILE A 81 -6.09 -21.91 -7.46
C ILE A 81 -7.51 -22.01 -6.84
N LEU A 82 -8.30 -23.01 -7.23
CA LEU A 82 -9.62 -23.25 -6.64
C LEU A 82 -9.54 -23.63 -5.15
N ASN A 83 -8.54 -24.43 -4.74
CA ASN A 83 -8.32 -24.75 -3.34
C ASN A 83 -7.92 -23.52 -2.52
N VAL A 84 -7.05 -22.65 -3.06
CA VAL A 84 -6.72 -21.36 -2.44
C VAL A 84 -7.96 -20.47 -2.35
N LEU A 85 -8.76 -20.39 -3.41
CA LEU A 85 -9.98 -19.58 -3.42
C LEU A 85 -11.01 -20.07 -2.41
N ARG A 86 -11.16 -21.39 -2.26
CA ARG A 86 -12.06 -22.01 -1.28
C ARG A 86 -11.61 -21.69 0.14
N SER A 87 -10.31 -21.82 0.42
CA SER A 87 -9.72 -21.47 1.71
C SER A 87 -9.88 -19.98 2.03
N PHE A 88 -9.73 -19.12 1.03
CA PHE A 88 -9.96 -17.68 1.15
C PHE A 88 -11.42 -17.37 1.52
N HIS A 89 -12.39 -17.93 0.78
CA HIS A 89 -13.80 -17.75 1.09
C HIS A 89 -14.18 -18.29 2.47
N GLN A 90 -13.61 -19.43 2.88
CA GLN A 90 -13.82 -19.96 4.23
C GLN A 90 -13.32 -18.99 5.30
N GLY A 91 -12.16 -18.35 5.08
CA GLY A 91 -11.66 -17.28 5.96
C GLY A 91 -12.63 -16.09 6.05
N ILE A 92 -13.24 -15.70 4.93
CA ILE A 92 -14.26 -14.64 4.88
C ILE A 92 -15.53 -15.05 5.63
N ASP A 93 -15.96 -16.31 5.52
CA ASP A 93 -17.11 -16.83 6.24
C ASP A 93 -16.88 -16.77 7.77
N VAL A 94 -15.67 -17.07 8.25
CA VAL A 94 -15.28 -16.92 9.67
C VAL A 94 -15.33 -15.46 10.13
N ILE A 95 -14.80 -14.55 9.31
CA ILE A 95 -14.84 -13.11 9.56
C ILE A 95 -16.30 -12.61 9.63
N ARG A 96 -17.16 -13.09 8.73
CA ARG A 96 -18.58 -12.74 8.66
C ARG A 96 -19.37 -13.25 9.86
N ALA A 97 -19.01 -14.43 10.38
CA ALA A 97 -19.62 -14.98 11.59
C ALA A 97 -19.27 -14.16 12.85
N HIS A 98 -18.08 -13.54 12.89
CA HIS A 98 -17.61 -12.77 14.05
C HIS A 98 -16.98 -11.43 13.64
N PRO A 99 -17.76 -10.45 13.15
CA PRO A 99 -17.24 -9.19 12.62
C PRO A 99 -16.50 -8.36 13.68
N ARG A 100 -16.81 -8.53 14.96
CA ARG A 100 -16.11 -7.88 16.08
C ARG A 100 -14.61 -8.22 16.12
N ASN A 101 -14.22 -9.39 15.60
CA ASN A 101 -12.81 -9.79 15.55
C ASN A 101 -11.99 -8.92 14.58
N LEU A 102 -12.62 -8.22 13.64
CA LEU A 102 -11.95 -7.25 12.76
C LEU A 102 -11.67 -5.91 13.41
N ILE A 103 -12.32 -5.57 14.53
CA ILE A 103 -12.17 -4.25 15.15
C ILE A 103 -10.71 -4.01 15.54
N LYS A 104 -10.07 -4.97 16.24
CA LYS A 104 -8.67 -4.83 16.66
C LYS A 104 -7.70 -4.70 15.46
N PRO A 105 -7.72 -5.59 14.45
CA PRO A 105 -6.91 -5.42 13.25
C PRO A 105 -7.12 -4.10 12.52
N VAL A 106 -8.37 -3.63 12.41
CA VAL A 106 -8.69 -2.36 11.75
C VAL A 106 -8.09 -1.19 12.52
N ILE A 107 -8.23 -1.16 13.85
CA ILE A 107 -7.62 -0.13 14.70
C ILE A 107 -6.10 -0.12 14.53
N PHE A 108 -5.43 -1.27 14.63
CA PHE A 108 -3.98 -1.35 14.46
C PHE A 108 -3.54 -0.93 13.05
N SER A 109 -4.32 -1.24 12.02
CA SER A 109 -4.06 -0.82 10.65
C SER A 109 -4.14 0.70 10.49
N VAL A 110 -5.19 1.33 11.05
CA VAL A 110 -5.35 2.79 11.03
C VAL A 110 -4.23 3.47 11.80
N LEU A 111 -3.88 2.95 12.97
CA LEU A 111 -2.82 3.51 13.81
C LEU A 111 -1.44 3.40 13.15
N SER A 112 -1.14 2.24 12.56
CA SER A 112 0.09 2.02 11.78
C SER A 112 0.19 2.98 10.60
N TRP A 113 -0.93 3.17 9.89
CA TRP A 113 -1.00 4.14 8.80
C TRP A 113 -0.76 5.57 9.27
N PHE A 114 -1.36 5.98 10.39
CA PHE A 114 -1.15 7.30 10.97
C PHE A 114 0.31 7.54 11.32
N PHE A 115 0.97 6.62 12.05
CA PHE A 115 2.39 6.76 12.38
C PHE A 115 3.29 6.78 11.14
N TYR A 116 2.92 6.03 10.11
CA TYR A 116 3.65 6.04 8.85
C TYR A 116 3.55 7.41 8.15
N LEU A 117 2.36 8.00 8.09
CA LEU A 117 2.17 9.37 7.61
C LEU A 117 2.92 10.40 8.49
N SER A 118 2.83 10.29 9.82
CA SER A 118 3.51 11.19 10.75
C SER A 118 5.02 11.22 10.54
N THR A 119 5.62 10.09 10.12
CA THR A 119 7.06 10.02 9.81
C THR A 119 7.44 11.02 8.71
N TYR A 120 6.61 11.20 7.69
CA TYR A 120 6.87 12.15 6.59
C TYR A 120 6.89 13.61 7.07
N HIS A 121 6.12 13.94 8.11
CA HIS A 121 6.08 15.28 8.68
C HIS A 121 7.17 15.49 9.74
N MET A 122 7.40 14.50 10.61
CA MET A 122 8.43 14.55 11.65
C MET A 122 9.85 14.72 11.09
N VAL A 123 10.13 14.24 9.88
CA VAL A 123 11.44 14.47 9.24
C VAL A 123 11.68 15.96 8.97
N PHE A 124 10.67 16.72 8.53
CA PHE A 124 10.84 18.17 8.35
C PHE A 124 11.00 18.89 9.69
N TYR A 125 10.25 18.47 10.71
CA TYR A 125 10.43 18.97 12.07
C TYR A 125 11.85 18.72 12.59
N ALA A 126 12.41 17.53 12.35
CA ALA A 126 13.78 17.19 12.71
C ALA A 126 14.84 17.99 11.93
N LEU A 127 14.51 18.44 10.71
CA LEU A 127 15.34 19.34 9.91
C LEU A 127 15.16 20.83 10.31
N GLY A 128 14.32 21.13 11.30
CA GLY A 128 14.05 22.49 11.77
C GLY A 128 13.15 23.31 10.84
N LEU A 129 12.35 22.64 10.01
CA LEU A 129 11.47 23.26 9.02
C LEU A 129 10.00 23.05 9.40
N ASP A 130 9.23 24.14 9.40
CA ASP A 130 7.79 24.09 9.58
C ASP A 130 7.10 23.97 8.22
N VAL A 131 6.81 22.73 7.82
CA VAL A 131 6.11 22.41 6.57
C VAL A 131 4.67 22.06 6.90
N PRO A 132 3.66 22.67 6.24
CA PRO A 132 2.26 22.35 6.50
C PRO A 132 2.00 20.84 6.40
N PHE A 133 1.29 20.27 7.38
CA PHE A 133 1.00 18.83 7.42
C PHE A 133 0.33 18.31 6.14
N ALA A 134 -0.46 19.15 5.47
CA ALA A 134 -1.09 18.86 4.18
C ALA A 134 -0.06 18.49 3.09
N VAL A 135 1.10 19.16 3.05
CA VAL A 135 2.17 18.85 2.09
C VAL A 135 2.70 17.43 2.32
N SER A 136 3.04 17.08 3.57
CA SER A 136 3.50 15.74 3.93
C SER A 136 2.46 14.66 3.57
N MET A 137 1.18 14.94 3.77
CA MET A 137 0.08 14.03 3.42
C MET A 137 -0.10 13.82 1.92
N VAL A 138 0.04 14.86 1.10
CA VAL A 138 0.02 14.74 -0.37
C VAL A 138 1.19 13.90 -0.85
N VAL A 139 2.41 14.24 -0.40
CA VAL A 139 3.61 13.52 -0.83
C VAL A 139 3.55 12.06 -0.38
N PHE A 140 3.15 11.79 0.86
CA PHE A 140 2.93 10.43 1.35
C PHE A 140 1.95 9.66 0.46
N SER A 141 0.79 10.24 0.15
CA SER A 141 -0.27 9.57 -0.60
C SER A 141 0.16 9.19 -2.01
N ILE A 142 0.79 10.13 -2.73
CA ILE A 142 1.31 9.89 -4.08
C ILE A 142 2.44 8.88 -4.05
N SER A 143 3.36 9.00 -3.07
CA SER A 143 4.49 8.08 -2.93
C SER A 143 4.04 6.64 -2.68
N VAL A 144 3.01 6.45 -1.85
CA VAL A 144 2.43 5.12 -1.62
C VAL A 144 1.76 4.61 -2.89
N ALA A 145 1.02 5.44 -3.63
CA ALA A 145 0.41 5.03 -4.90
C ALA A 145 1.47 4.59 -5.92
N VAL A 146 2.55 5.36 -6.09
CA VAL A 146 3.68 5.00 -6.98
C VAL A 146 4.31 3.67 -6.57
N GLN A 147 4.49 3.43 -5.27
CA GLN A 147 5.03 2.16 -4.75
C GLN A 147 4.12 0.95 -5.00
N THR A 148 2.82 1.15 -5.25
CA THR A 148 1.92 0.03 -5.57
C THR A 148 1.96 -0.40 -7.04
N VAL A 149 2.55 0.41 -7.93
CA VAL A 149 2.68 0.04 -9.34
C VAL A 149 3.80 -1.02 -9.46
N PRO A 150 3.53 -2.22 -10.01
CA PRO A 150 4.50 -3.31 -10.07
C PRO A 150 5.55 -3.09 -11.20
N VAL A 151 6.25 -1.96 -11.18
CA VAL A 151 7.34 -1.63 -12.10
C VAL A 151 8.66 -1.93 -11.39
N GLY A 152 9.08 -3.20 -11.38
CA GLY A 152 10.38 -3.61 -10.81
C GLY A 152 10.57 -3.28 -9.32
N ILE A 153 11.83 -3.21 -8.87
CA ILE A 153 12.15 -2.67 -7.54
C ILE A 153 12.13 -1.14 -7.67
N PRO A 154 11.18 -0.41 -7.07
CA PRO A 154 11.05 1.04 -7.23
C PRO A 154 12.09 1.77 -6.38
N VAL A 155 13.37 1.43 -6.55
CA VAL A 155 14.50 2.15 -5.96
C VAL A 155 14.85 3.29 -6.90
N GLY A 156 14.79 4.53 -6.42
CA GLY A 156 15.06 5.74 -7.20
C GLY A 156 13.78 6.43 -7.69
N LEU A 157 12.79 5.69 -8.20
CA LEU A 157 11.56 6.31 -8.70
C LEU A 157 10.79 7.05 -7.60
N VAL A 158 10.65 6.42 -6.43
CA VAL A 158 9.92 7.00 -5.30
C VAL A 158 10.66 8.24 -4.78
N GLU A 159 11.99 8.18 -4.75
CA GLU A 159 12.86 9.26 -4.31
C GLU A 159 12.77 10.46 -5.26
N ILE A 160 12.77 10.23 -6.58
CA ILE A 160 12.57 11.27 -7.59
C ILE A 160 11.19 11.91 -7.44
N VAL A 161 10.13 11.09 -7.30
CA VAL A 161 8.77 11.58 -7.14
C VAL A 161 8.64 12.42 -5.87
N MET A 162 9.12 11.92 -4.72
CA MET A 162 9.07 12.65 -3.45
C MET A 162 9.82 13.98 -3.52
N THR A 163 11.06 13.96 -4.01
CA THR A 163 11.89 15.17 -4.13
C THR A 163 11.20 16.18 -5.05
N THR A 164 10.70 15.74 -6.20
CA THR A 164 9.98 16.60 -7.15
C THR A 164 8.72 17.19 -6.51
N LEU A 165 7.92 16.39 -5.81
CA LEU A 165 6.71 16.88 -5.17
C LEU A 165 7.02 17.93 -4.10
N TYR A 166 8.03 17.72 -3.26
CA TYR A 166 8.44 18.74 -2.28
C TYR A 166 8.94 20.02 -2.96
N THR A 167 9.70 19.92 -4.05
CA THR A 167 10.12 21.11 -4.82
C THR A 167 8.95 21.86 -5.45
N LEU A 168 7.89 21.15 -5.88
CA LEU A 168 6.65 21.77 -6.38
C LEU A 168 5.89 22.53 -5.28
N PHE A 169 6.09 22.17 -4.01
CA PHE A 169 5.59 22.90 -2.86
C PHE A 169 6.57 23.99 -2.38
N ASN A 170 7.48 24.45 -3.25
CA ASN A 170 8.48 25.50 -2.99
C ASN A 170 9.49 25.16 -1.88
N ILE A 171 9.75 23.88 -1.61
CA ILE A 171 10.84 23.45 -0.73
C ILE A 171 12.11 23.34 -1.57
N ASP A 172 13.22 23.88 -1.08
CA ASP A 172 14.52 23.79 -1.76
C ASP A 172 14.87 22.34 -2.16
N ILE A 173 15.54 22.16 -3.29
CA ILE A 173 15.84 20.81 -3.82
C ILE A 173 16.80 20.04 -2.93
N ALA A 174 17.78 20.70 -2.31
CA ALA A 174 18.75 20.06 -1.42
C ALA A 174 18.04 19.58 -0.13
N ILE A 175 17.16 20.42 0.42
CA ILE A 175 16.30 20.06 1.55
C ILE A 175 15.34 18.92 1.17
N SER A 176 14.68 19.01 0.02
CA SER A 176 13.72 18.01 -0.47
C SER A 176 14.38 16.64 -0.65
N GLY A 177 15.58 16.58 -1.22
CA GLY A 177 16.35 15.34 -1.37
C GLY A 177 16.82 14.78 -0.02
N THR A 178 17.23 15.64 0.91
CA THR A 178 17.64 15.25 2.27
C THR A 178 16.47 14.65 3.04
N ALA A 179 15.33 15.35 3.07
CA ALA A 179 14.11 14.88 3.71
C ALA A 179 13.65 13.55 3.12
N THR A 180 13.65 13.43 1.79
CA THR A 180 13.31 12.19 1.08
C THR A 180 14.21 11.04 1.49
N THR A 181 15.52 11.26 1.54
CA THR A 181 16.50 10.24 1.95
C THR A 181 16.27 9.79 3.39
N LEU A 182 16.09 10.74 4.32
CA LEU A 182 15.80 10.44 5.73
C LEU A 182 14.50 9.65 5.90
N ILE A 183 13.44 10.04 5.18
CA ILE A 183 12.18 9.29 5.17
C ILE A 183 12.43 7.86 4.72
N ARG A 184 13.24 7.61 3.68
CA ARG A 184 13.55 6.27 3.19
C ARG A 184 14.38 5.46 4.18
N VAL A 185 15.34 6.08 4.87
CA VAL A 185 16.09 5.43 5.95
C VAL A 185 15.15 4.88 7.02
N VAL A 186 14.21 5.71 7.48
CA VAL A 186 13.27 5.30 8.54
C VAL A 186 12.25 4.28 8.04
N THR A 187 11.72 4.47 6.84
CA THR A 187 10.53 3.73 6.37
C THR A 187 10.85 2.45 5.62
N PHE A 188 12.06 2.34 5.06
CA PHE A 188 12.52 1.19 4.29
C PHE A 188 13.70 0.52 4.96
N TRP A 189 14.81 1.23 5.14
CA TRP A 189 16.06 0.63 5.62
C TRP A 189 15.97 0.11 7.05
N PHE A 190 15.41 0.90 7.98
CA PHE A 190 15.21 0.44 9.37
C PHE A 190 14.25 -0.74 9.47
N ARG A 191 13.16 -0.74 8.67
CA ARG A 191 12.23 -1.87 8.66
C ARG A 191 12.90 -3.16 8.17
N ILE A 192 13.77 -3.08 7.17
CA ILE A 192 14.54 -4.23 6.68
C ILE A 192 15.48 -4.75 7.77
N LEU A 193 16.23 -3.87 8.45
CA LEU A 193 17.16 -4.27 9.51
C LEU A 193 16.43 -4.96 10.66
N ILE A 194 15.34 -4.38 11.16
CA ILE A 194 14.54 -4.96 12.25
C ILE A 194 13.93 -6.29 11.80
N GLY A 195 13.37 -6.35 10.59
CA GLY A 195 12.79 -7.58 10.05
C GLY A 195 13.82 -8.69 9.89
N TYR A 196 15.03 -8.35 9.43
CA TYR A 196 16.13 -9.29 9.31
C TYR A 196 16.60 -9.81 10.68
N ALA A 197 16.77 -8.92 11.67
CA ALA A 197 17.15 -9.30 13.03
C ALA A 197 16.11 -10.24 13.66
N ALA A 198 14.81 -9.93 13.50
CA ALA A 198 13.73 -10.79 13.98
C ALA A 198 13.72 -12.16 13.28
N ALA A 199 13.93 -12.19 11.96
CA ALA A 199 13.99 -13.44 11.20
C ALA A 199 15.17 -14.32 11.62
N GLN A 200 16.35 -13.71 11.85
CA GLN A 200 17.53 -14.44 12.34
C GLN A 200 17.29 -15.00 13.75
N TRP A 201 16.69 -14.21 14.65
CA TRP A 201 16.36 -14.66 16.00
C TRP A 201 15.47 -15.90 15.99
N ILE A 202 14.36 -15.84 15.25
CA ILE A 202 13.40 -16.94 15.14
C ILE A 202 14.05 -18.16 14.46
N GLY A 203 14.88 -17.93 13.44
CA GLY A 203 15.60 -18.99 12.74
C GLY A 203 16.58 -19.74 13.64
N VAL A 204 17.36 -19.02 14.45
CA VAL A 204 18.29 -19.60 15.42
C VAL A 204 17.54 -20.37 16.52
N GLU A 205 16.46 -19.81 17.04
CA GLU A 205 15.64 -20.47 18.08
C GLU A 205 15.00 -21.78 17.55
N ALA A 206 14.55 -21.79 16.29
CA ALA A 206 13.99 -22.98 15.67
C ALA A 206 15.03 -24.08 15.41
N LEU A 207 16.29 -23.72 15.14
CA LEU A 207 17.40 -24.66 14.99
C LEU A 207 17.82 -25.25 16.33
N LEU A 208 17.93 -24.43 17.37
CA LEU A 208 18.28 -24.85 18.73
C LEU A 208 17.22 -25.74 19.39
N ARG A 209 15.93 -25.55 19.06
CA ARG A 209 14.85 -26.43 19.52
C ARG A 209 14.80 -27.80 18.85
N ARG A 210 15.53 -28.00 17.75
CA ARG A 210 15.56 -29.25 16.97
C ARG A 210 16.78 -30.14 17.27
N SER A 211 17.78 -29.64 18.01
CA SER A 211 18.93 -30.40 18.54
C SER A 211 18.68 -30.87 19.95
#